data_AF-A0A1C6AT80-F1
#
_entry.id   AF-A0A1C6AT80-F1
#
_cell.length_a   1.000
_cell.length_b   1.000
_cell.length_c   1.000
_cell.angle_alpha   90.00
_cell.angle_beta   90.00
_cell.angle_gamma   90.00
#
_symmetry.space_group_name_H-M   'P 1'
#
loop_
_entity.id
_entity.type
_entity.pdbx_description
1 polymer ?
#
loop_
_entity_poly.entity_id
_entity_poly.type
_entity_poly.pdbx_seq_one_letter_code
_entity_poly.pdbx_strand_id
1 'polypeptide(L)'
;MKAMNKPIKLIALAAAAAVALGLAACSGGASSSVAGSDAPSQNGQSAASSEAGKSESASSQEQSPGDSSGTGSESSAAGSQAPSIDEPAEGEQPGQLIDIETGNAAFDQKFKNNPIDQQYLKEMQNAISNVDMVTVSEKYTSLWKTEIEQAYKKLQNLAADDKEAYAEEQAQWEKDTPAALEKIYESAGSVGGSLAAVNAASQTMDYYRTRAAQIYAELYTYDPEFTYEFSAG
;
A
#
# COMPACT_ATOMS: atom_id res chain seq x y z
N MET A 1 14.59 -37.11 10.92
CA MET A 1 15.23 -35.87 10.43
C MET A 1 14.85 -34.78 11.42
N LYS A 2 15.83 -34.05 11.95
CA LYS A 2 15.66 -33.18 13.12
C LYS A 2 15.06 -31.86 12.63
N ALA A 3 13.86 -31.52 13.08
CA ALA A 3 13.30 -30.18 12.94
C ALA A 3 14.31 -29.22 13.54
N MET A 4 14.94 -28.44 12.67
CA MET A 4 15.87 -27.41 13.07
C MET A 4 14.98 -26.21 13.36
N ASN A 5 14.60 -26.01 14.62
CA ASN A 5 13.98 -24.77 15.10
C ASN A 5 14.84 -23.61 14.61
N LYS A 6 14.44 -23.00 13.50
CA LYS A 6 14.99 -21.73 13.09
C LYS A 6 14.30 -20.69 13.97
N PRO A 7 15.05 -19.74 14.54
CA PRO A 7 14.42 -18.65 15.25
C PRO A 7 13.51 -17.92 14.26
N ILE A 8 12.21 -17.89 14.54
CA ILE A 8 11.25 -17.00 13.90
C ILE A 8 11.84 -15.60 14.04
N LYS A 9 12.41 -15.06 12.96
CA LYS A 9 12.89 -13.70 12.96
C LYS A 9 11.65 -12.84 12.87
N LEU A 10 11.15 -12.43 14.03
CA LEU A 10 10.13 -11.42 14.19
C LEU A 10 10.48 -10.21 13.30
N ILE A 11 9.81 -10.07 12.17
CA ILE A 11 9.65 -8.77 11.51
C ILE A 11 8.42 -8.13 12.15
N ALA A 12 8.55 -7.82 13.44
CA ALA A 12 7.62 -6.93 14.11
C ALA A 12 7.88 -5.52 13.55
N LEU A 13 7.10 -5.13 12.54
CA LEU A 13 7.08 -3.75 12.07
C LEU A 13 6.33 -2.91 13.11
N ALA A 14 7.02 -2.55 14.19
CA ALA A 14 6.49 -1.65 15.21
C ALA A 14 6.53 -0.21 14.68
N ALA A 15 5.40 0.29 14.17
CA ALA A 15 5.23 1.70 13.84
C ALA A 15 5.23 2.55 15.12
N ALA A 16 6.39 3.09 15.51
CA ALA A 16 6.53 3.98 16.66
C ALA A 16 6.55 5.45 16.20
N ALA A 17 5.36 6.05 16.04
CA ALA A 17 5.25 7.50 15.87
C ALA A 17 5.20 8.18 17.27
N ALA A 18 6.36 8.52 17.81
CA ALA A 18 6.46 9.39 18.98
C ALA A 18 6.44 10.87 18.54
N VAL A 19 5.25 11.48 18.43
CA VAL A 19 5.15 12.95 18.40
C VAL A 19 4.94 13.45 19.82
N ALA A 20 6.05 13.79 20.47
CA ALA A 20 6.05 14.60 21.67
C ALA A 20 5.92 16.07 21.27
N LEU A 21 4.75 16.66 21.46
CA LEU A 21 4.57 18.11 21.56
C LEU A 21 3.72 18.42 22.79
N GLY A 22 4.40 18.95 23.81
CA GLY A 22 3.81 19.30 25.08
C GLY A 22 3.06 20.62 25.08
N LEU A 23 2.09 20.66 26.00
CA LEU A 23 1.59 21.80 26.79
C LEU A 23 0.81 22.92 26.07
N ALA A 24 -0.49 22.98 26.32
CA ALA A 24 -1.06 23.95 27.27
C ALA A 24 -2.55 23.66 27.53
N ALA A 25 -2.88 23.42 28.79
CA ALA A 25 -4.24 23.45 29.32
C ALA A 25 -4.66 24.90 29.57
N CYS A 26 -5.91 25.25 29.26
CA CYS A 26 -6.67 26.27 29.97
C CYS A 26 -8.17 26.00 29.88
N SER A 27 -8.82 26.21 31.01
CA SER A 27 -10.16 25.77 31.41
C SER A 27 -11.27 26.77 31.10
N GLY A 28 -12.52 26.30 31.13
CA GLY A 28 -13.73 27.10 31.36
C GLY A 28 -14.61 27.25 30.12
N GLY A 29 -15.93 27.19 30.16
CA GLY A 29 -16.90 27.06 31.24
C GLY A 29 -18.29 26.87 30.62
N ALA A 30 -19.24 26.42 31.43
CA ALA A 30 -20.62 26.14 31.05
C ALA A 30 -21.40 27.38 30.58
N SER A 31 -22.40 27.19 29.69
CA SER A 31 -23.83 27.52 29.96
C SER A 31 -24.74 27.35 28.72
N SER A 32 -25.74 26.48 28.89
CA SER A 32 -27.18 26.59 28.57
C SER A 32 -27.72 27.33 27.32
N SER A 33 -28.54 26.58 26.55
CA SER A 33 -29.92 26.86 26.06
C SER A 33 -30.22 28.19 25.32
N VAL A 34 -30.93 28.25 24.19
CA VAL A 34 -32.35 27.91 23.97
C VAL A 34 -32.73 28.07 22.47
N ALA A 35 -33.73 27.28 22.05
CA ALA A 35 -34.91 27.62 21.24
C ALA A 35 -34.83 28.17 19.78
N GLY A 36 -35.61 27.47 18.94
CA GLY A 36 -36.49 28.04 17.89
C GLY A 36 -35.86 28.24 16.52
N SER A 37 -36.48 27.98 15.38
CA SER A 37 -37.87 27.61 15.05
C SER A 37 -37.92 27.09 13.60
N ASP A 38 -38.99 26.38 13.28
CA ASP A 38 -39.50 26.01 11.95
C ASP A 38 -39.27 27.02 10.80
N ALA A 39 -39.02 26.49 9.58
CA ALA A 39 -39.91 26.68 8.42
C ALA A 39 -39.43 25.89 7.16
N PRO A 40 -40.34 25.58 6.20
CA PRO A 40 -40.13 24.55 5.18
C PRO A 40 -40.02 25.07 3.72
N SER A 41 -39.49 24.18 2.87
CA SER A 41 -39.87 23.87 1.47
C SER A 41 -39.80 24.90 0.31
N GLN A 42 -39.54 24.31 -0.86
CA GLN A 42 -39.64 24.78 -2.26
C GLN A 42 -38.53 25.71 -2.79
N ASN A 43 -37.76 25.24 -3.77
CA ASN A 43 -38.16 25.43 -5.17
C ASN A 43 -37.36 24.52 -6.12
N GLY A 44 -38.03 23.99 -7.13
CA GLY A 44 -37.43 23.22 -8.21
C GLY A 44 -37.18 24.06 -9.47
N GLN A 45 -36.64 23.35 -10.46
CA GLN A 45 -36.55 23.65 -11.90
C GLN A 45 -35.29 24.37 -12.45
N SER A 46 -34.42 23.53 -13.00
CA SER A 46 -34.10 23.39 -14.44
C SER A 46 -33.27 24.44 -15.20
N ALA A 47 -32.29 23.86 -15.91
CA ALA A 47 -31.90 24.08 -17.31
C ALA A 47 -30.70 24.98 -17.66
N ALA A 48 -29.62 24.29 -18.07
CA ALA A 48 -28.91 24.34 -19.36
C ALA A 48 -28.23 25.64 -19.87
N SER A 49 -26.91 25.56 -20.10
CA SER A 49 -26.17 25.80 -21.36
C SER A 49 -24.67 25.80 -21.03
N SER A 50 -23.84 24.89 -21.55
CA SER A 50 -23.21 24.93 -22.89
C SER A 50 -22.45 26.22 -23.17
N GLU A 51 -21.13 26.21 -22.98
CA GLU A 51 -20.25 26.96 -23.87
C GLU A 51 -18.90 26.25 -24.04
N ALA A 52 -18.50 26.15 -25.31
CA ALA A 52 -17.30 25.52 -25.81
C ALA A 52 -16.16 26.55 -25.81
N GLY A 53 -14.99 26.18 -25.27
CA GLY A 53 -13.75 26.92 -25.41
C GLY A 53 -12.74 26.10 -26.22
N LYS A 54 -12.68 26.35 -27.52
CA LYS A 54 -11.64 25.86 -28.43
C LYS A 54 -10.49 26.87 -28.44
N SER A 55 -9.25 26.42 -28.32
CA SER A 55 -8.06 27.14 -28.82
C SER A 55 -6.95 26.14 -29.15
N GLU A 56 -6.36 26.34 -30.33
CA GLU A 56 -5.42 25.47 -31.02
C GLU A 56 -3.97 26.01 -30.91
N SER A 57 -2.99 25.12 -31.16
CA SER A 57 -1.66 25.39 -31.77
C SER A 57 -0.58 26.10 -30.92
N ALA A 58 0.74 25.85 -31.03
CA ALA A 58 1.57 24.91 -31.79
C ALA A 58 3.06 24.96 -31.33
N SER A 59 3.78 23.84 -31.52
CA SER A 59 5.15 23.64 -32.06
C SER A 59 6.45 24.17 -31.41
N SER A 60 7.47 23.28 -31.49
CA SER A 60 8.96 23.42 -31.66
C SER A 60 9.76 22.96 -30.42
N GLN A 61 10.52 21.85 -30.36
CA GLN A 61 11.60 21.22 -31.18
C GLN A 61 13.04 21.65 -30.76
N GLU A 62 13.95 20.64 -30.76
CA GLU A 62 15.42 20.62 -30.51
C GLU A 62 15.93 20.50 -29.06
N GLN A 63 17.08 19.90 -28.72
CA GLN A 63 17.98 18.84 -29.24
C GLN A 63 18.90 18.40 -28.04
N SER A 64 19.54 17.23 -28.15
CA SER A 64 20.46 16.53 -27.21
C SER A 64 21.85 17.23 -27.04
N PRO A 65 22.95 16.66 -26.44
CA PRO A 65 23.17 15.58 -25.44
C PRO A 65 24.12 16.01 -24.28
N GLY A 66 24.40 15.13 -23.31
CA GLY A 66 25.48 15.32 -22.32
C GLY A 66 25.92 14.02 -21.66
N ASP A 67 27.02 13.43 -22.16
CA ASP A 67 27.75 12.30 -21.61
C ASP A 67 28.76 12.79 -20.54
N SER A 68 28.91 12.08 -19.42
CA SER A 68 30.23 11.87 -18.78
C SER A 68 30.17 10.90 -17.61
N SER A 69 31.04 9.89 -17.71
CA SER A 69 31.42 8.90 -16.70
C SER A 69 32.05 9.51 -15.44
N GLY A 70 31.85 8.83 -14.30
CA GLY A 70 32.61 9.05 -13.06
C GLY A 70 32.62 7.78 -12.22
N THR A 71 33.72 7.03 -12.30
CA THR A 71 34.02 5.82 -11.53
C THR A 71 34.35 6.14 -10.07
N GLY A 72 33.94 5.28 -9.14
CA GLY A 72 34.49 5.20 -7.78
C GLY A 72 33.80 4.14 -6.93
N SER A 73 34.42 2.98 -6.78
CA SER A 73 34.25 2.07 -5.62
C SER A 73 34.35 2.89 -4.32
N GLU A 74 33.72 2.52 -3.20
CA GLU A 74 34.23 1.53 -2.22
C GLU A 74 33.11 0.93 -1.34
N SER A 75 33.47 -0.16 -0.67
CA SER A 75 32.68 -1.15 0.05
C SER A 75 32.04 -0.70 1.38
N SER A 76 31.02 -1.47 1.78
CA SER A 76 30.62 -1.85 3.15
C SER A 76 29.41 -1.15 3.77
N ALA A 77 28.25 -1.82 3.73
CA ALA A 77 27.69 -2.50 4.90
C ALA A 77 26.35 -3.15 4.51
N ALA A 78 26.31 -4.48 4.51
CA ALA A 78 25.06 -5.23 4.45
C ALA A 78 24.28 -5.01 5.76
N GLY A 79 23.39 -4.03 5.76
CA GLY A 79 22.31 -3.92 6.73
C GLY A 79 21.05 -4.47 6.08
N SER A 80 20.59 -5.64 6.51
CA SER A 80 19.26 -6.14 6.19
C SER A 80 18.23 -5.17 6.78
N GLN A 81 17.79 -4.20 6.00
CA GLN A 81 16.58 -3.45 6.29
C GLN A 81 15.42 -4.30 5.78
N ALA A 82 14.54 -4.71 6.69
CA ALA A 82 13.19 -5.07 6.31
C ALA A 82 12.55 -3.88 5.56
N PRO A 83 11.63 -4.09 4.61
CA PRO A 83 10.93 -3.02 3.93
C PRO A 83 10.15 -2.25 4.99
N SER A 84 10.70 -1.10 5.37
CA SER A 84 10.06 -0.15 6.27
C SER A 84 8.95 0.54 5.49
N ILE A 85 7.70 0.39 5.93
CA ILE A 85 6.61 1.34 5.63
C ILE A 85 6.73 2.55 6.58
N ASP A 86 7.95 2.90 6.99
CA ASP A 86 8.21 4.14 7.72
C ASP A 86 8.47 5.22 6.68
N GLU A 87 7.40 5.98 6.44
CA GLU A 87 7.34 7.13 5.52
C GLU A 87 7.12 6.76 4.04
N PRO A 88 6.12 7.34 3.35
CA PRO A 88 6.03 7.23 1.90
C PRO A 88 7.32 7.80 1.32
N ALA A 89 8.01 7.05 0.46
CA ALA A 89 9.15 7.60 -0.25
C ALA A 89 8.67 8.81 -1.07
N GLU A 90 9.17 10.00 -0.75
CA GLU A 90 8.87 11.22 -1.50
C GLU A 90 9.29 11.01 -2.97
N GLY A 91 8.29 10.91 -3.86
CA GLY A 91 8.52 10.81 -5.31
C GLY A 91 8.08 9.52 -5.98
N GLU A 92 7.54 8.53 -5.26
CA GLU A 92 6.94 7.35 -5.89
C GLU A 92 5.71 7.76 -6.72
N GLN A 93 5.75 7.46 -8.03
CA GLN A 93 4.63 7.77 -8.90
C GLN A 93 3.48 6.81 -8.62
N PRO A 94 2.23 7.29 -8.57
CA PRO A 94 1.07 6.43 -8.40
C PRO A 94 1.03 5.32 -9.47
N GLY A 95 0.74 4.10 -9.05
CA GLY A 95 0.67 2.94 -9.94
C GLY A 95 1.96 2.14 -10.10
N GLN A 96 3.05 2.54 -9.46
CA GLN A 96 4.25 1.70 -9.32
C GLN A 96 4.12 0.75 -8.13
N LEU A 97 4.80 -0.39 -8.20
CA LEU A 97 4.90 -1.32 -7.08
C LEU A 97 6.16 -1.01 -6.28
N ILE A 98 6.04 -0.96 -4.96
CA ILE A 98 7.21 -0.90 -4.09
C ILE A 98 8.05 -2.18 -4.21
N ASP A 99 9.36 -2.03 -4.12
CA ASP A 99 10.26 -3.17 -3.99
C ASP A 99 10.11 -3.79 -2.59
N ILE A 100 9.89 -5.11 -2.55
CA ILE A 100 9.79 -5.87 -1.31
C ILE A 100 10.99 -6.80 -1.23
N GLU A 101 11.72 -6.72 -0.11
CA GLU A 101 12.82 -7.61 0.23
C GLU A 101 12.53 -8.32 1.55
N THR A 102 12.67 -9.64 1.60
CA THR A 102 12.37 -10.43 2.81
C THR A 102 13.62 -10.97 3.49
N GLY A 103 14.80 -10.67 2.92
CA GLY A 103 16.07 -11.28 3.31
C GLY A 103 16.23 -12.72 2.78
N ASN A 104 15.29 -13.21 1.98
CA ASN A 104 15.38 -14.47 1.25
C ASN A 104 15.36 -14.19 -0.25
N ALA A 105 16.54 -14.04 -0.85
CA ALA A 105 16.68 -13.67 -2.26
C ALA A 105 15.95 -14.61 -3.24
N ALA A 106 15.86 -15.91 -2.93
CA ALA A 106 15.15 -16.86 -3.78
C ALA A 106 13.63 -16.63 -3.73
N PHE A 107 13.09 -16.38 -2.53
CA PHE A 107 11.70 -15.97 -2.38
C PHE A 107 11.45 -14.62 -3.04
N ASP A 108 12.31 -13.62 -2.79
CA ASP A 108 12.15 -12.27 -3.33
C ASP A 108 12.09 -12.31 -4.86
N GLN A 109 12.92 -13.14 -5.50
CA GLN A 109 12.86 -13.36 -6.95
C GLN A 109 11.55 -14.02 -7.39
N LYS A 110 11.04 -15.02 -6.65
CA LYS A 110 9.75 -15.65 -6.95
C LYS A 110 8.61 -14.66 -6.80
N PHE A 111 8.59 -13.87 -5.72
CA PHE A 111 7.58 -12.88 -5.45
C PHE A 111 7.60 -11.75 -6.49
N LYS A 112 8.76 -11.24 -6.91
CA LYS A 112 8.86 -10.25 -8.00
C LYS A 112 8.23 -10.72 -9.33
N ASN A 113 8.13 -12.03 -9.55
CA ASN A 113 7.53 -12.62 -10.73
C ASN A 113 6.09 -13.12 -10.53
N ASN A 114 5.42 -12.68 -9.45
CA ASN A 114 4.06 -13.17 -9.17
C ASN A 114 3.05 -12.69 -10.23
N PRO A 115 2.07 -13.53 -10.59
CA PRO A 115 1.13 -13.22 -11.68
C PRO A 115 0.19 -12.05 -11.39
N ILE A 116 -0.02 -11.71 -10.11
CA ILE A 116 -0.91 -10.64 -9.68
C ILE A 116 -0.27 -9.28 -10.00
N ASP A 117 1.00 -9.10 -9.63
CA ASP A 117 1.78 -7.89 -9.95
C ASP A 117 1.93 -7.68 -11.44
N GLN A 118 2.20 -8.74 -12.21
CA GLN A 118 2.31 -8.63 -13.66
C GLN A 118 1.00 -8.13 -14.30
N GLN A 119 -0.14 -8.63 -13.81
CA GLN A 119 -1.45 -8.25 -14.31
C GLN A 119 -1.84 -6.84 -13.82
N TYR A 120 -1.47 -6.46 -12.58
CA TYR A 120 -1.60 -5.10 -12.05
C TYR A 120 -0.85 -4.09 -12.90
N LEU A 121 0.45 -4.29 -13.12
CA LEU A 121 1.29 -3.37 -13.90
C LEU A 121 0.77 -3.21 -15.33
N LYS A 122 0.31 -4.31 -15.94
CA LYS A 122 -0.30 -4.28 -17.27
C LYS A 122 -1.59 -3.47 -17.28
N GLU A 123 -2.49 -3.64 -16.30
CA GLU A 123 -3.74 -2.88 -16.25
C GLU A 123 -3.50 -1.42 -15.89
N MET A 124 -2.56 -1.14 -14.99
CA MET A 124 -2.18 0.21 -14.59
C MET A 124 -1.58 1.00 -15.76
N GLN A 125 -0.77 0.35 -16.62
CA GLN A 125 -0.26 0.98 -17.84
C GLN A 125 -1.36 1.33 -18.85
N ASN A 126 -2.49 0.61 -18.83
CA ASN A 126 -3.63 0.86 -19.71
C ASN A 126 -4.67 1.82 -19.10
N ALA A 127 -4.51 2.21 -17.84
CA ALA A 127 -5.39 3.17 -17.18
C ALA A 127 -5.13 4.58 -17.75
N ILE A 128 -6.18 5.22 -18.29
CA ILE A 128 -6.07 6.54 -18.95
C ILE A 128 -6.60 7.69 -18.08
N SER A 129 -7.19 7.37 -16.92
CA SER A 129 -7.72 8.35 -15.98
C SER A 129 -7.40 7.97 -14.54
N ASN A 130 -7.42 8.96 -13.64
CA ASN A 130 -7.26 8.71 -12.21
C ASN A 130 -8.33 7.76 -11.64
N VAL A 131 -9.54 7.77 -12.21
CA VAL A 131 -10.60 6.83 -11.83
C VAL A 131 -10.26 5.40 -12.24
N ASP A 132 -9.69 5.22 -13.44
CA ASP A 132 -9.23 3.90 -13.88
C ASP A 132 -8.09 3.39 -12.98
N MET A 133 -7.12 4.26 -12.65
CA MET A 133 -6.01 3.90 -11.76
C MET A 133 -6.51 3.48 -10.37
N VAL A 134 -7.45 4.23 -9.77
CA VAL A 134 -8.08 3.85 -8.50
C VAL A 134 -8.77 2.49 -8.62
N THR A 135 -9.56 2.29 -9.68
CA THR A 135 -10.30 1.04 -9.92
C THR A 135 -9.35 -0.15 -10.05
N VAL A 136 -8.23 0.01 -10.76
CA VAL A 136 -7.19 -1.02 -10.86
C VAL A 136 -6.60 -1.30 -9.48
N SER A 137 -6.14 -0.28 -8.74
CA SER A 137 -5.56 -0.48 -7.40
C SER A 137 -6.53 -1.15 -6.42
N GLU A 138 -7.82 -0.81 -6.44
CA GLU A 138 -8.85 -1.44 -5.59
C GLU A 138 -9.12 -2.91 -5.98
N LYS A 139 -9.15 -3.21 -7.29
CA LYS A 139 -9.26 -4.58 -7.79
C LYS A 139 -8.11 -5.44 -7.26
N TYR A 140 -6.88 -4.95 -7.39
CA TYR A 140 -5.71 -5.72 -6.96
C TYR A 140 -5.52 -5.75 -5.43
N THR A 141 -6.00 -4.72 -4.72
CA THR A 141 -6.17 -4.78 -3.26
C THR A 141 -7.04 -5.97 -2.85
N SER A 142 -8.17 -6.15 -3.53
CA SER A 142 -9.10 -7.24 -3.23
C SER A 142 -8.49 -8.62 -3.52
N LEU A 143 -7.73 -8.74 -4.62
CA LEU A 143 -6.97 -9.96 -4.93
C LEU A 143 -5.92 -10.26 -3.85
N TRP A 144 -5.15 -9.27 -3.42
CA TRP A 144 -4.16 -9.45 -2.36
C TRP A 144 -4.76 -9.86 -1.01
N LYS A 145 -5.94 -9.33 -0.67
CA LYS A 145 -6.69 -9.80 0.51
C LYS A 145 -7.05 -11.28 0.42
N THR A 146 -7.55 -11.73 -0.75
CA THR A 146 -7.82 -13.16 -0.97
C THR A 146 -6.55 -14.00 -0.84
N GLU A 147 -5.43 -13.54 -1.40
CA GLU A 147 -4.15 -14.23 -1.26
C GLU A 147 -3.68 -14.34 0.20
N ILE A 148 -3.82 -13.28 1.00
CA ILE A 148 -3.50 -13.30 2.44
C ILE A 148 -4.28 -14.43 3.14
N GLU A 149 -5.59 -14.51 2.93
CA GLU A 149 -6.45 -15.52 3.57
C GLU A 149 -6.01 -16.94 3.18
N GLN A 150 -5.74 -17.17 1.89
CA GLN A 150 -5.44 -18.50 1.37
C GLN A 150 -4.02 -18.94 1.69
N ALA A 151 -3.04 -18.04 1.56
CA ALA A 151 -1.67 -18.29 1.96
C ALA A 151 -1.57 -18.56 3.47
N TYR A 152 -2.27 -17.78 4.29
CA TYR A 152 -2.32 -17.99 5.73
C TYR A 152 -2.95 -19.35 6.08
N LYS A 153 -4.05 -19.72 5.42
CA LYS A 153 -4.65 -21.04 5.60
C LYS A 153 -3.70 -22.18 5.25
N LYS A 154 -2.93 -22.06 4.15
CA LYS A 154 -1.90 -23.03 3.77
C LYS A 154 -0.79 -23.10 4.82
N LEU A 155 -0.29 -21.94 5.27
CA LEU A 155 0.73 -21.84 6.31
C LEU A 155 0.29 -22.53 7.60
N GLN A 156 -0.92 -22.24 8.09
CA GLN A 156 -1.48 -22.84 9.31
C GLN A 156 -1.69 -24.37 9.24
N ASN A 157 -1.75 -24.93 8.02
CA ASN A 157 -1.85 -26.38 7.82
C ASN A 157 -0.47 -27.06 7.80
N LEU A 158 0.56 -26.36 7.35
CA LEU A 158 1.92 -26.90 7.21
C LEU A 158 2.78 -26.66 8.45
N ALA A 159 2.64 -25.49 9.07
CA ALA A 159 3.42 -25.07 10.22
C ALA A 159 2.76 -25.49 11.55
N ALA A 160 2.60 -26.80 11.76
CA ALA A 160 1.89 -27.32 12.93
C ALA A 160 2.52 -26.88 14.27
N ASP A 161 3.85 -26.78 14.33
CA ASP A 161 4.59 -26.43 15.55
C ASP A 161 4.56 -24.92 15.85
N ASP A 162 4.38 -24.07 14.84
CA ASP A 162 4.40 -22.59 14.95
C ASP A 162 3.03 -21.95 14.75
N LYS A 163 1.97 -22.78 14.68
CA LYS A 163 0.59 -22.37 14.33
C LYS A 163 0.02 -21.27 15.23
N GLU A 164 0.35 -21.33 16.53
CA GLU A 164 -0.11 -20.36 17.53
C GLU A 164 0.59 -19.01 17.34
N ALA A 165 1.90 -19.01 17.08
CA ALA A 165 2.66 -17.80 16.81
C ALA A 165 2.14 -17.07 15.55
N TYR A 166 1.90 -17.80 14.47
CA TYR A 166 1.34 -17.22 13.25
C TYR A 166 -0.10 -16.71 13.45
N ALA A 167 -0.90 -17.34 14.32
CA ALA A 167 -2.24 -16.87 14.64
C ALA A 167 -2.22 -15.55 15.43
N GLU A 168 -1.33 -15.43 16.41
CA GLU A 168 -1.15 -14.19 17.17
C GLU A 168 -0.66 -13.05 16.27
N GLU A 169 0.30 -13.31 15.40
CA GLU A 169 0.80 -12.31 14.45
C GLU A 169 -0.30 -11.84 13.49
N GLN A 170 -1.06 -12.78 12.92
CA GLN A 170 -2.16 -12.45 12.02
C GLN A 170 -3.25 -11.63 12.73
N ALA A 171 -3.62 -11.99 13.95
CA ALA A 171 -4.60 -11.24 14.74
C ALA A 171 -4.10 -9.83 15.09
N GLN A 172 -2.81 -9.68 15.40
CA GLN A 172 -2.21 -8.38 15.68
C GLN A 172 -2.18 -7.49 14.43
N TRP A 173 -1.79 -8.04 13.27
CA TRP A 173 -1.83 -7.30 12.01
C TRP A 173 -3.26 -6.86 11.64
N GLU A 174 -4.26 -7.73 11.82
CA GLU A 174 -5.67 -7.39 11.60
C GLU A 174 -6.14 -6.26 12.53
N LYS A 175 -5.73 -6.29 13.79
CA LYS A 175 -6.03 -5.25 14.77
C LYS A 175 -5.41 -3.90 14.42
N ASP A 176 -4.19 -3.89 13.89
CA ASP A 176 -3.45 -2.67 13.56
C ASP A 176 -3.83 -2.09 12.19
N THR A 177 -4.42 -2.92 11.31
CA THR A 177 -4.80 -2.54 9.95
C THR A 177 -5.68 -1.28 9.87
N PRO A 178 -6.73 -1.09 10.67
CA PRO A 178 -7.53 0.13 10.62
C PRO A 178 -6.71 1.42 10.79
N ALA A 179 -5.80 1.45 11.76
CA ALA A 179 -4.95 2.62 12.02
C ALA A 179 -3.91 2.82 10.90
N ALA A 180 -3.35 1.75 10.35
CA ALA A 180 -2.45 1.84 9.21
C ALA A 180 -3.15 2.41 7.96
N LEU A 181 -4.38 1.99 7.70
CA LEU A 181 -5.18 2.51 6.59
C LEU A 181 -5.55 3.98 6.81
N GLU A 182 -5.93 4.38 8.03
CA GLU A 182 -6.20 5.79 8.36
C GLU A 182 -4.99 6.67 8.04
N LYS A 183 -3.78 6.25 8.44
CA LYS A 183 -2.53 6.96 8.12
C LYS A 183 -2.28 7.09 6.61
N ILE A 184 -2.59 6.06 5.83
CA ILE A 184 -2.50 6.11 4.35
C ILE A 184 -3.44 7.19 3.79
N TYR A 185 -4.69 7.25 4.26
CA TYR A 185 -5.65 8.25 3.79
C TYR A 185 -5.25 9.67 4.19
N GLU A 186 -4.74 9.88 5.41
CA GLU A 186 -4.23 11.17 5.87
C GLU A 186 -3.03 11.66 5.04
N SER A 187 -2.07 10.76 4.79
CA SER A 187 -0.89 11.05 3.97
C SER A 187 -1.29 11.41 2.53
N ALA A 188 -2.17 10.62 1.92
CA ALA A 188 -2.63 10.87 0.56
C ALA A 188 -3.46 12.16 0.45
N GLY A 189 -4.28 12.47 1.47
CA GLY A 189 -5.05 13.71 1.55
C GLY A 189 -4.19 14.98 1.56
N SER A 190 -2.95 14.88 2.09
CA SER A 190 -2.01 16.00 2.13
C SER A 190 -1.50 16.41 0.74
N VAL A 191 -1.55 15.51 -0.25
CA VAL A 191 -1.21 15.79 -1.66
C VAL A 191 -2.30 16.59 -2.36
N GLY A 192 -3.57 16.40 -1.96
CA GLY A 192 -4.73 17.09 -2.50
C GLY A 192 -5.15 16.68 -3.92
N GLY A 193 -6.33 17.15 -4.35
CA GLY A 193 -6.85 16.94 -5.70
C GLY A 193 -7.19 15.48 -6.04
N SER A 194 -7.36 15.20 -7.33
CA SER A 194 -7.70 13.85 -7.82
C SER A 194 -6.54 12.84 -7.72
N LEU A 195 -5.32 13.30 -7.46
CA LEU A 195 -4.16 12.43 -7.22
C LEU A 195 -4.16 11.85 -5.81
N ALA A 196 -4.74 12.53 -4.83
CA ALA A 196 -4.90 12.00 -3.47
C ALA A 196 -5.62 10.63 -3.47
N ALA A 197 -6.69 10.48 -4.25
CA ALA A 197 -7.41 9.21 -4.35
C ALA A 197 -6.55 8.10 -4.98
N VAL A 198 -5.77 8.42 -6.02
CA VAL A 198 -4.89 7.44 -6.67
C VAL A 198 -3.78 6.98 -5.72
N ASN A 199 -3.18 7.92 -4.97
CA ASN A 199 -2.15 7.62 -3.99
C ASN A 199 -2.70 6.76 -2.85
N ALA A 200 -3.85 7.11 -2.28
CA ALA A 200 -4.48 6.32 -1.23
C ALA A 200 -4.78 4.89 -1.70
N ALA A 201 -5.34 4.73 -2.90
CA ALA A 201 -5.67 3.43 -3.45
C ALA A 201 -4.41 2.58 -3.72
N SER A 202 -3.35 3.19 -4.27
CA SER A 202 -2.09 2.48 -4.57
C SER A 202 -1.36 2.07 -3.30
N GLN A 203 -1.24 2.97 -2.32
CA GLN A 203 -0.63 2.66 -1.02
C GLN A 203 -1.43 1.62 -0.23
N THR A 204 -2.77 1.66 -0.31
CA THR A 204 -3.61 0.62 0.29
C THR A 204 -3.33 -0.74 -0.36
N MET A 205 -3.19 -0.79 -1.69
CA MET A 205 -2.83 -2.01 -2.40
C MET A 205 -1.47 -2.55 -1.95
N ASP A 206 -0.44 -1.70 -1.88
CA ASP A 206 0.90 -2.08 -1.43
C ASP A 206 0.94 -2.53 0.03
N TYR A 207 0.10 -1.96 0.91
CA TYR A 207 -0.04 -2.41 2.30
C TYR A 207 -0.46 -3.89 2.36
N TYR A 208 -1.48 -4.28 1.60
CA TYR A 208 -1.93 -5.67 1.56
C TYR A 208 -0.96 -6.57 0.79
N ARG A 209 -0.37 -6.09 -0.30
CA ARG A 209 0.69 -6.81 -1.03
C ARG A 209 1.89 -7.13 -0.13
N THR A 210 2.28 -6.20 0.72
CA THR A 210 3.36 -6.39 1.70
C THR A 210 3.01 -7.48 2.71
N ARG A 211 1.78 -7.48 3.25
CA ARG A 211 1.35 -8.57 4.14
C ARG A 211 1.34 -9.92 3.43
N ALA A 212 0.86 -9.97 2.19
CA ALA A 212 0.89 -11.20 1.40
C ALA A 212 2.32 -11.70 1.20
N ALA A 213 3.27 -10.81 0.89
CA ALA A 213 4.68 -11.15 0.74
C ALA A 213 5.27 -11.76 2.02
N GLN A 214 4.93 -11.21 3.20
CA GLN A 214 5.37 -11.75 4.49
C GLN A 214 4.86 -13.19 4.71
N ILE A 215 3.56 -13.42 4.53
CA ILE A 215 2.96 -14.75 4.71
C ILE A 215 3.52 -15.75 3.69
N TYR A 216 3.72 -15.31 2.44
CA TYR A 216 4.29 -16.14 1.40
C TYR A 216 5.77 -16.45 1.64
N ALA A 217 6.54 -15.54 2.24
CA ALA A 217 7.92 -15.79 2.63
C ALA A 217 8.00 -16.89 3.70
N GLU A 218 7.10 -16.86 4.68
CA GLU A 218 6.97 -17.92 5.68
C GLU A 218 6.55 -19.24 5.05
N LEU A 219 5.49 -19.22 4.22
CA LEU A 219 5.00 -20.40 3.50
C LEU A 219 6.09 -21.04 2.64
N TYR A 220 6.93 -20.23 1.97
CA TYR A 220 8.04 -20.71 1.14
C TYR A 220 9.05 -21.55 1.92
N THR A 221 9.18 -21.36 3.24
CA THR A 221 10.05 -22.19 4.08
C THR A 221 9.55 -23.63 4.24
N TYR A 222 8.23 -23.83 4.11
CA TYR A 222 7.56 -25.13 4.19
C TYR A 222 7.24 -25.72 2.81
N ASP A 223 6.88 -24.88 1.86
CA ASP A 223 6.50 -25.23 0.49
C ASP A 223 7.12 -24.24 -0.52
N PRO A 224 8.35 -24.48 -0.99
CA PRO A 224 9.00 -23.63 -1.99
C PRO A 224 8.25 -23.59 -3.34
N GLU A 225 7.49 -24.65 -3.63
CA GLU A 225 6.74 -24.82 -4.87
C GLU A 225 5.32 -24.26 -4.77
N PHE A 226 5.00 -23.51 -3.72
CA PHE A 226 3.66 -22.92 -3.55
C PHE A 226 3.22 -22.17 -4.81
N THR A 227 1.91 -22.17 -5.04
CA THR A 227 1.24 -21.39 -6.08
C THR A 227 0.31 -20.35 -5.46
N TYR A 228 0.19 -19.22 -6.16
CA TYR A 228 -0.86 -18.24 -5.91
C TYR A 228 -2.23 -18.84 -6.22
N GLU A 229 -3.27 -18.34 -5.57
CA GLU A 229 -4.66 -18.72 -5.87
C GLU A 229 -5.15 -18.02 -7.14
N PHE A 230 -4.67 -16.81 -7.37
CA PHE A 230 -4.89 -16.10 -8.60
C PHE A 230 -4.37 -16.88 -9.81
N SER A 231 -5.24 -17.03 -10.79
CA SER A 231 -4.88 -17.45 -12.15
C SER A 231 -5.24 -16.31 -13.10
N ALA A 232 -4.26 -15.90 -13.92
CA ALA A 232 -4.51 -14.97 -15.00
C ALA A 232 -5.41 -15.67 -16.04
N GLY A 233 -6.62 -15.14 -16.23
CA GLY A 233 -7.56 -15.60 -17.25
C GLY A 233 -7.13 -15.26 -18.67
#